data_AF-A0A920MA26-F1
#
_entry.id   AF-A0A920MA26-F1
#
_cell.length_a   1.000
_cell.length_b   1.000
_cell.length_c   1.000
_cell.angle_alpha   90.00
_cell.angle_beta   90.00
_cell.angle_gamma   90.00
#
_symmetry.space_group_name_H-M   'P 1'
#
loop_
_entity.id
_entity.type
_entity.pdbx_description
1 polymer ?
#
loop_
_entity_poly.entity_id
_entity_poly.type
_entity_poly.pdbx_seq_one_letter_code
_entity_poly.pdbx_strand_id
1 'polypeptide(L)'
;MVKIPEKKRQTLCISSQAGCALQCTFCATGYHGFKRNLTSAEIISQLWLANYYEDNSERISNVVFMGMGEPLMNTENVLKTIQIMQDQKCYSLSKRRITLSTSGIVPEIEAITGKTDVSLAISLHASNDDLRNKIVPINKKYPIKDLLEAPKGI
;
A
#
# COMPACT_ATOMS: atom_id res chain seq x y z
N MET A 1 -4.67 -11.49 -1.70
CA MET A 1 -5.58 -10.49 -1.08
C MET A 1 -6.18 -11.09 0.17
N VAL A 2 -6.64 -10.27 1.12
CA VAL A 2 -7.32 -10.71 2.35
C VAL A 2 -8.55 -9.83 2.59
N LYS A 3 -9.71 -10.44 2.82
CA LYS A 3 -10.95 -9.77 3.21
C LYS A 3 -11.04 -9.73 4.74
N ILE A 4 -11.38 -8.57 5.30
CA ILE A 4 -11.43 -8.33 6.74
C ILE A 4 -12.80 -7.72 7.07
N PRO A 5 -13.79 -8.56 7.40
CA PRO A 5 -15.15 -8.12 7.72
C PRO A 5 -15.24 -7.52 9.12
N GLU A 6 -15.98 -6.43 9.23
CA GLU A 6 -16.26 -5.68 10.45
C GLU A 6 -17.72 -5.22 10.45
N LYS A 7 -18.29 -4.93 11.61
CA LYS A 7 -19.74 -4.61 11.76
C LYS A 7 -20.26 -3.50 10.84
N LYS A 8 -19.41 -2.57 10.40
CA LYS A 8 -19.78 -1.39 9.60
C LYS A 8 -18.91 -1.19 8.35
N ARG A 9 -17.93 -2.08 8.10
CA ARG A 9 -16.98 -1.93 6.98
C ARG A 9 -16.48 -3.29 6.53
N GLN A 10 -16.14 -3.38 5.26
CA GLN A 10 -15.49 -4.53 4.66
C GLN A 10 -14.16 -4.05 4.07
N THR A 11 -13.05 -4.42 4.70
CA THR A 11 -11.71 -3.99 4.27
C THR A 11 -11.05 -5.05 3.41
N LEU A 12 -10.49 -4.64 2.28
CA LEU A 12 -9.68 -5.49 1.42
C LEU A 12 -8.21 -5.08 1.52
N CYS A 13 -7.37 -6.03 1.93
CA CYS A 13 -5.92 -5.91 1.88
C CYS A 13 -5.42 -6.45 0.53
N ILE A 14 -4.79 -5.59 -0.26
CA ILE A 14 -4.32 -5.89 -1.63
C ILE A 14 -2.81 -5.79 -1.76
N SER A 15 -2.27 -6.55 -2.71
CA SER A 15 -0.84 -6.58 -3.03
C SER A 15 -0.52 -5.64 -4.20
N SER A 16 0.66 -5.05 -4.18
CA SER A 16 1.21 -4.19 -5.24
C SER A 16 2.33 -4.88 -6.03
N GLN A 17 2.97 -5.91 -5.48
CA GLN A 17 4.07 -6.65 -6.10
C GLN A 17 3.96 -8.16 -5.82
N ALA A 18 4.61 -8.97 -6.66
CA ALA A 18 4.88 -10.36 -6.36
C ALA A 18 6.22 -10.45 -5.62
N GLY A 19 6.14 -10.54 -4.29
CA GLY A 19 7.31 -10.43 -3.41
C GLY A 19 7.63 -8.98 -3.02
N CYS A 20 8.75 -8.75 -2.34
CA CYS A 20 9.19 -7.40 -1.94
C CYS A 20 10.71 -7.32 -1.79
N ALA A 21 11.32 -6.22 -2.25
CA ALA A 21 12.77 -6.03 -2.25
C ALA A 21 13.32 -5.44 -0.94
N LEU A 22 12.45 -4.96 -0.04
CA LEU A 22 12.86 -4.17 1.13
C LEU A 22 13.43 -4.99 2.30
N GLN A 23 13.26 -6.32 2.28
CA GLN A 23 13.87 -7.24 3.27
C GLN A 23 13.61 -6.85 4.74
N CYS A 24 12.45 -6.31 5.07
CA CYS A 24 12.05 -6.10 6.48
C CYS A 24 12.10 -7.46 7.21
N THR A 25 12.84 -7.54 8.31
CA THR A 25 13.23 -8.84 8.91
C THR A 25 12.06 -9.60 9.54
N PHE A 26 10.97 -8.90 9.86
CA PHE A 26 9.72 -9.46 10.37
C PHE A 26 8.73 -9.83 9.26
N CYS A 27 9.03 -9.53 7.99
CA CYS A 27 8.09 -9.69 6.87
C CYS A 27 8.41 -10.93 6.04
N ALA A 28 7.49 -11.91 6.05
CA ALA A 28 7.61 -13.12 5.23
C ALA A 28 7.75 -12.82 3.73
N THR A 29 7.06 -11.80 3.22
CA THR A 29 7.18 -11.36 1.83
C THR A 29 8.58 -10.86 1.49
N GLY A 30 9.25 -10.17 2.42
CA GLY A 30 10.63 -9.72 2.24
C GLY A 30 11.62 -10.89 2.19
N TYR A 31 11.37 -11.95 2.96
CA TYR A 31 12.18 -13.17 2.94
C TYR A 31 12.13 -13.90 1.58
N HIS A 32 10.98 -13.94 0.93
CA HIS A 32 10.83 -14.55 -0.40
C HIS A 32 11.45 -13.72 -1.55
N GLY A 33 11.94 -12.52 -1.26
CA GLY A 33 12.55 -11.62 -2.24
C GLY A 33 11.54 -10.99 -3.20
N PHE A 34 12.05 -10.21 -4.16
CA PHE A 34 11.26 -9.55 -5.19
C PHE A 34 11.28 -10.32 -6.50
N LYS A 35 10.11 -10.48 -7.14
CA LYS A 35 10.01 -11.06 -8.48
C LYS A 35 9.66 -10.02 -9.54
N ARG A 36 8.51 -9.35 -9.37
CA ARG A 36 8.03 -8.32 -10.30
C ARG A 36 6.99 -7.41 -9.68
N ASN A 37 6.79 -6.26 -10.32
CA ASN A 37 5.63 -5.42 -10.10
C ASN A 37 4.36 -6.07 -10.66
N LEU A 38 3.24 -5.87 -9.95
CA LEU A 38 1.93 -6.18 -10.50
C LEU A 38 1.48 -5.05 -11.43
N THR A 39 0.84 -5.40 -12.53
CA THR A 39 0.20 -4.42 -13.41
C THR A 39 -1.03 -3.82 -12.72
N SER A 40 -1.48 -2.63 -13.15
CA SER A 40 -2.72 -2.04 -12.61
C SER A 40 -3.93 -2.98 -12.75
N ALA A 41 -3.97 -3.80 -13.80
CA ALA A 41 -5.00 -4.81 -14.01
C ALA A 41 -4.96 -5.89 -12.91
N GLU A 42 -3.78 -6.45 -12.61
CA GLU A 42 -3.63 -7.44 -11.54
C GLU A 42 -3.93 -6.86 -10.15
N ILE A 43 -3.61 -5.59 -9.91
CA ILE A 43 -3.92 -4.93 -8.65
C ILE A 43 -5.44 -4.73 -8.51
N ILE A 44 -6.10 -4.11 -9.50
CA ILE A 44 -7.55 -3.84 -9.42
C ILE A 44 -8.38 -5.13 -9.48
N SER A 45 -7.91 -6.17 -10.17
CA SER A 45 -8.57 -7.48 -10.20
C SER A 45 -8.73 -8.10 -8.81
N GLN A 46 -7.86 -7.81 -7.85
CA GLN A 46 -8.06 -8.25 -6.46
C GLN A 46 -9.36 -7.65 -5.88
N LEU A 47 -9.63 -6.36 -6.11
CA LEU A 47 -10.87 -5.71 -5.69
C LEU A 47 -12.08 -6.23 -6.46
N TRP A 48 -11.92 -6.48 -7.75
CA TRP A 48 -12.98 -7.04 -8.59
C TRP A 48 -13.38 -8.44 -8.11
N LEU A 49 -12.41 -9.34 -7.95
CA LEU A 49 -12.64 -10.71 -7.47
C LEU A 49 -13.34 -10.70 -6.11
N ALA A 50 -12.88 -9.85 -5.18
CA ALA A 50 -13.46 -9.77 -3.84
C ALA A 50 -14.91 -9.29 -3.80
N ASN A 51 -15.37 -8.53 -4.81
CA ASN A 51 -16.74 -8.01 -4.90
C ASN A 51 -17.68 -8.88 -5.75
N TYR A 52 -17.15 -9.65 -6.72
CA TYR A 52 -17.97 -10.22 -7.79
C TYR A 52 -17.73 -11.71 -8.06
N TYR A 53 -16.62 -12.29 -7.58
CA TYR A 53 -16.31 -13.69 -7.84
C TYR A 53 -16.85 -14.63 -6.75
N GLU A 54 -17.00 -14.13 -5.52
CA GLU A 54 -17.53 -14.91 -4.41
C GLU A 54 -19.03 -14.62 -4.23
N ASP A 55 -19.87 -15.65 -4.29
CA ASP A 55 -21.30 -15.53 -4.01
C ASP A 55 -21.53 -14.97 -2.59
N ASN A 56 -22.50 -14.06 -2.46
CA ASN A 56 -22.86 -13.37 -1.21
C ASN A 56 -21.75 -12.51 -0.56
N SER A 57 -20.76 -12.04 -1.32
CA SER A 57 -19.78 -11.11 -0.76
C SER A 57 -20.37 -9.73 -0.50
N GLU A 58 -20.34 -9.28 0.77
CA GLU A 58 -20.57 -7.87 1.08
C GLU A 58 -19.57 -6.99 0.32
N ARG A 59 -20.08 -5.88 -0.23
CA ARG A 59 -19.28 -4.96 -1.04
C ARG A 59 -18.13 -4.37 -0.23
N ILE A 60 -16.92 -4.43 -0.78
CA ILE A 60 -15.73 -3.84 -0.19
C ILE A 60 -15.95 -2.34 -0.01
N SER A 61 -15.80 -1.86 1.21
CA SER A 61 -15.95 -0.45 1.57
C SER A 61 -14.61 0.25 1.74
N ASN A 62 -13.54 -0.48 2.05
CA ASN A 62 -12.20 0.04 2.35
C ASN A 62 -11.13 -0.79 1.66
N VAL A 63 -10.08 -0.14 1.18
CA VAL A 63 -8.93 -0.81 0.54
C VAL A 63 -7.63 -0.34 1.19
N VAL A 64 -6.76 -1.28 1.53
CA VAL A 64 -5.44 -0.99 2.08
C VAL A 64 -4.34 -1.68 1.24
N PHE A 65 -3.32 -0.92 0.85
CA PHE A 65 -2.11 -1.43 0.20
C PHE A 65 -1.14 -1.95 1.26
N MET A 66 -1.53 -3.04 1.93
CA MET A 66 -0.76 -3.70 3.00
C MET A 66 -0.56 -5.20 2.72
N GLY A 67 -0.78 -5.63 1.47
CA GLY A 67 -0.51 -6.98 1.02
C GLY A 67 0.98 -7.16 0.69
N MET A 68 1.28 -7.95 -0.35
CA MET A 68 2.65 -8.15 -0.79
C MET A 68 3.16 -6.94 -1.58
N GLY A 69 4.37 -6.48 -1.24
CA GLY A 69 5.10 -5.44 -1.98
C GLY A 69 5.21 -4.10 -1.26
N GLU A 70 6.11 -3.26 -1.76
CA GLU A 70 6.20 -1.83 -1.44
C GLU A 70 5.46 -1.04 -2.53
N PRO A 71 4.30 -0.44 -2.24
CA PRO A 71 3.51 0.29 -3.23
C PRO A 71 4.27 1.40 -3.94
N LEU A 72 5.16 2.12 -3.25
CA LEU A 72 5.97 3.20 -3.83
C LEU A 72 7.12 2.71 -4.72
N MET A 73 7.36 1.40 -4.81
CA MET A 73 8.22 0.80 -5.85
C MET A 73 7.43 0.38 -7.09
N ASN A 74 6.12 0.64 -7.12
CA ASN A 74 5.21 0.36 -8.22
C ASN A 74 4.22 1.53 -8.44
N THR A 75 4.71 2.77 -8.31
CA THR A 75 3.91 3.99 -8.22
C THR A 75 2.93 4.16 -9.38
N GLU A 76 3.34 3.95 -10.63
CA GLU A 76 2.47 4.13 -11.79
C GLU A 76 1.23 3.22 -11.76
N ASN A 77 1.45 1.91 -11.56
CA ASN A 77 0.35 0.94 -11.51
C ASN A 77 -0.56 1.16 -10.29
N VAL A 78 0.02 1.54 -9.15
CA VAL A 78 -0.71 1.84 -7.92
C VAL A 78 -1.59 3.08 -8.08
N LEU A 79 -1.05 4.19 -8.62
CA LEU A 79 -1.82 5.42 -8.84
C LEU A 79 -2.95 5.21 -9.83
N LYS A 80 -2.70 4.49 -10.93
CA LYS A 80 -3.76 4.12 -11.89
C LYS A 80 -4.87 3.30 -11.24
N THR A 81 -4.50 2.37 -10.35
CA THR A 81 -5.46 1.58 -9.58
C THR A 81 -6.29 2.46 -8.64
N ILE A 82 -5.65 3.38 -7.92
CA ILE A 82 -6.32 4.33 -7.01
C ILE A 82 -7.34 5.18 -7.78
N GLN A 83 -6.98 5.69 -8.97
CA GLN A 83 -7.90 6.45 -9.82
C GLN A 83 -9.15 5.61 -10.18
N ILE A 84 -8.98 4.35 -10.59
CA ILE A 84 -10.10 3.45 -10.89
C ILE A 84 -10.97 3.20 -9.64
N MET A 85 -10.35 3.07 -8.46
CA MET A 85 -11.10 2.89 -7.21
C MET A 85 -11.95 4.12 -6.86
N GLN A 86 -11.45 5.32 -7.12
CA GLN A 86 -12.13 6.58 -6.82
C GLN A 86 -13.19 6.97 -7.88
N ASP A 87 -13.04 6.53 -9.12
CA ASP A 87 -13.96 6.89 -10.22
C ASP A 87 -15.41 6.51 -9.89
N GLN A 88 -16.32 7.48 -10.05
CA GLN A 88 -17.75 7.34 -9.79
C GLN A 88 -18.45 6.32 -10.68
N LYS A 89 -17.91 6.09 -11.89
CA LYS A 89 -18.41 5.09 -12.84
C LYS A 89 -17.85 3.68 -12.55
N CYS A 90 -16.89 3.57 -11.62
CA CYS A 90 -16.29 2.31 -11.21
C CYS A 90 -16.71 1.96 -9.77
N TYR A 91 -15.81 2.11 -8.81
CA TYR A 91 -16.05 1.68 -7.43
C TYR A 91 -16.55 2.81 -6.52
N SER A 92 -16.35 4.08 -6.91
CA SER A 92 -16.75 5.27 -6.15
C SER A 92 -16.28 5.25 -4.69
N LEU A 93 -15.09 4.71 -4.42
CA LEU A 93 -14.53 4.69 -3.08
C LEU A 93 -14.04 6.09 -2.69
N SER A 94 -14.45 6.54 -1.51
CA SER A 94 -13.92 7.78 -0.94
C SER A 94 -12.41 7.65 -0.72
N LYS A 95 -11.66 8.72 -1.02
CA LYS A 95 -10.23 8.84 -0.71
C LYS A 95 -9.85 8.46 0.72
N ARG A 96 -10.73 8.74 1.69
CA ARG A 96 -10.54 8.41 3.12
C ARG A 96 -10.63 6.91 3.41
N ARG A 97 -11.14 6.11 2.46
CA ARG A 97 -11.31 4.66 2.57
C ARG A 97 -10.26 3.87 1.78
N ILE A 98 -9.33 4.56 1.12
CA ILE A 98 -8.17 3.96 0.46
C ILE A 98 -6.94 4.38 1.27
N THR A 99 -6.15 3.40 1.71
CA THR A 99 -4.91 3.66 2.46
C THR A 99 -3.71 3.09 1.71
N LEU A 100 -2.78 3.97 1.34
CA LEU A 100 -1.48 3.62 0.79
C LEU A 100 -0.49 3.44 1.95
N SER A 101 0.10 2.25 2.10
CA SER A 101 1.15 2.02 3.11
C SER A 101 2.52 2.09 2.45
N THR A 102 3.52 2.66 3.13
CA THR A 102 4.92 2.63 2.67
C THR A 102 5.90 2.41 3.81
N SER A 103 7.00 1.72 3.52
CA SER A 103 8.16 1.55 4.40
C SER A 103 9.07 2.77 4.42
N GLY A 104 8.82 3.77 3.57
CA GLY A 104 9.51 5.06 3.63
C GLY A 104 10.53 5.31 2.53
N ILE A 105 10.12 5.19 1.26
CA ILE A 105 10.94 5.65 0.13
C ILE A 105 10.70 7.16 -0.03
N VAL A 106 11.48 7.97 0.69
CA VAL A 106 11.26 9.43 0.79
C VAL A 106 11.07 10.13 -0.56
N PRO A 107 11.94 9.92 -1.58
CA PRO A 107 11.74 10.58 -2.88
C PRO A 107 10.43 10.20 -3.57
N GLU A 108 9.95 8.97 -3.36
CA GLU A 108 8.67 8.54 -3.94
C GLU A 108 7.48 9.08 -3.17
N ILE A 109 7.59 9.25 -1.84
CA ILE A 109 6.57 9.95 -1.04
C ILE A 109 6.40 11.37 -1.57
N GLU A 110 7.51 12.09 -1.77
CA GLU A 110 7.50 13.44 -2.34
C GLU A 110 6.97 13.45 -3.78
N ALA A 111 7.33 12.45 -4.59
CA ALA A 111 6.91 12.37 -5.99
C ALA A 111 5.41 12.06 -6.17
N ILE A 112 4.73 11.47 -5.18
CA ILE A 112 3.28 11.25 -5.22
C ILE A 112 2.46 12.41 -4.66
N THR A 113 3.11 13.38 -4.00
CA THR A 113 2.46 14.61 -3.54
C THR A 113 1.75 15.31 -4.70
N GLY A 114 0.48 15.67 -4.48
CA GLY A 114 -0.36 16.29 -5.51
C GLY A 114 -0.86 15.35 -6.62
N LYS A 115 -0.38 14.10 -6.70
CA LYS A 115 -0.87 13.09 -7.65
C LYS A 115 -2.01 12.24 -7.09
N THR A 116 -2.12 12.15 -5.77
CA THR A 116 -3.17 11.42 -5.05
C THR A 116 -3.45 12.08 -3.71
N ASP A 117 -4.67 11.93 -3.21
CA ASP A 117 -5.14 12.51 -1.94
C ASP A 117 -5.72 11.45 -0.97
N VAL A 118 -5.33 10.18 -1.18
CA VAL A 118 -5.68 9.05 -0.32
C VAL A 118 -4.95 9.09 1.01
N SER A 119 -5.44 8.33 2.00
CA SER A 119 -4.77 8.20 3.29
C SER A 119 -3.39 7.57 3.13
N LEU A 120 -2.35 8.18 3.71
CA LEU A 120 -1.01 7.61 3.77
C LEU A 120 -0.76 6.98 5.15
N ALA A 121 -0.23 5.77 5.17
CA ALA A 121 0.25 5.09 6.38
C ALA A 121 1.76 4.82 6.26
N ILE A 122 2.50 5.11 7.34
CA ILE A 122 3.95 4.89 7.40
C ILE A 122 4.25 3.66 8.27
N SER A 123 4.90 2.68 7.67
CA SER A 123 5.44 1.50 8.35
C SER A 123 6.72 1.87 9.11
N LEU A 124 6.54 2.51 10.27
CA LEU A 124 7.65 3.02 11.07
C LEU A 124 8.38 1.89 11.83
N HIS A 125 7.64 1.12 12.63
CA HIS A 125 8.09 -0.07 13.38
C HIS A 125 9.20 0.10 14.43
N ALA A 126 9.80 1.28 14.60
CA ALA A 126 10.74 1.60 15.68
C ALA A 126 10.77 3.10 15.96
N SER A 127 11.11 3.49 17.20
CA SER A 127 11.20 4.89 17.64
C SER A 127 12.59 5.52 17.47
N ASN A 128 13.60 4.75 17.07
CA ASN A 128 14.97 5.20 16.86
C ASN A 128 15.61 4.49 15.65
N ASP A 129 16.58 5.15 15.02
CA ASP A 129 17.24 4.65 13.82
C ASP A 129 18.04 3.36 14.07
N ASP A 130 18.64 3.18 15.25
CA ASP A 130 19.43 2.00 15.57
C ASP A 130 18.62 0.70 15.47
N LEU A 131 17.41 0.70 16.03
CA LEU A 131 16.50 -0.42 15.91
C LEU A 131 15.92 -0.49 14.49
N ARG A 132 15.48 0.63 13.93
CA ARG A 132 14.83 0.65 12.61
C ARG A 132 15.76 0.14 11.51
N ASN A 133 17.05 0.47 11.57
CA ASN A 133 18.09 -0.04 10.67
C ASN A 133 18.21 -1.57 10.66
N LYS A 134 17.84 -2.23 11.76
CA LYS A 134 17.87 -3.70 11.89
C LYS A 134 16.60 -4.36 11.35
N ILE A 135 15.44 -3.73 11.55
CA ILE A 135 14.14 -4.35 11.24
C ILE A 135 13.53 -3.89 9.92
N VAL A 136 13.85 -2.68 9.46
CA VAL A 136 13.38 -2.05 8.22
C VAL A 136 14.62 -1.47 7.50
N PRO A 137 15.36 -2.27 6.72
CA PRO A 137 16.69 -1.91 6.19
C PRO A 137 16.74 -0.62 5.36
N ILE A 138 15.63 -0.24 4.71
CA ILE A 138 15.53 1.02 3.95
C ILE A 138 15.79 2.26 4.82
N ASN A 139 15.66 2.15 6.15
CA ASN A 139 15.99 3.22 7.09
C ASN A 139 17.46 3.69 7.00
N LYS A 140 18.39 2.81 6.60
CA LYS A 140 19.79 3.18 6.40
C LYS A 140 19.97 4.19 5.26
N LYS A 141 19.04 4.20 4.31
CA LYS A 141 19.02 5.13 3.18
C LYS A 141 18.16 6.36 3.49
N TYR A 142 17.03 6.16 4.18
CA TYR A 142 16.10 7.22 4.57
C TYR A 142 15.77 7.11 6.08
N PRO A 143 16.56 7.79 6.94
CA PRO A 143 16.37 7.79 8.39
C PRO A 143 14.99 8.31 8.83
N ILE A 144 14.62 8.04 10.09
CA ILE A 144 13.31 8.39 10.65
C ILE A 144 12.99 9.87 10.49
N LYS A 145 13.98 10.75 10.72
CA LYS A 145 13.77 12.20 10.61
C LYS A 145 13.29 12.59 9.20
N ASP A 146 14.03 12.15 8.17
CA ASP A 146 13.71 12.45 6.77
C ASP A 146 12.35 11.85 6.39
N LEU A 147 12.07 10.62 6.86
CA LEU A 147 10.79 9.94 6.64
C LEU A 147 9.61 10.68 7.26
N LEU A 148 9.76 11.30 8.43
CA LEU A 148 8.68 12.06 9.09
C LEU A 148 8.52 13.47 8.52
N GLU A 149 9.53 13.99 7.82
CA GLU A 149 9.48 15.28 7.14
C GLU A 149 8.84 15.17 5.74
N ALA A 150 9.05 14.06 5.03
CA ALA A 150 8.54 13.84 3.68
C ALA A 150 7.01 14.03 3.48
N PRO A 151 6.12 13.56 4.39
CA PRO A 151 4.67 13.68 4.20
C PRO A 151 4.13 15.07 4.50
N LYS A 152 4.93 16.00 5.04
CA LYS A 152 4.46 17.34 5.43
C LYS A 152 4.02 18.20 4.23
N GLY A 153 4.23 17.73 3.00
CA GLY A 153 3.75 18.36 1.77
C GLY A 153 2.51 17.74 1.14
N ILE A 154 1.98 16.63 1.69
CA ILE A 154 0.80 15.90 1.15
C ILE A 154 -0.51 16.47 1.68
#